data_AF-A0ABD2TH02-F1
#
_entry.id   AF-A0ABD2TH02-F1
#
_cell.length_a   1.000
_cell.length_b   1.000
_cell.length_c   1.000
_cell.angle_alpha   90.00
_cell.angle_beta   90.00
_cell.angle_gamma   90.00
#
_symmetry.space_group_name_H-M   'P 1'
#
loop_
_entity.id
_entity.type
_entity.pdbx_description
1 polymer ?
#
loop_
_entity_poly.entity_id
_entity_poly.type
_entity_poly.pdbx_seq_one_letter_code
_entity_poly.pdbx_strand_id
1 'polypeptide(L)'
;TQCSQRKNKYSTAKEKEGVEKKMEGCNEKMLMIQKWLNQHNELYTSATRHPFTLSIRDGSVDLSAFKRWLGQDYIFVRAFVPFVASLLLKAWKESDDDSDIEVILGGMAALNDEVSWFKREASKWSVSLSSTVPQKTNLEYCRFLESLMSPEVDYTIAVTAFWAIEAVYQESYAHCLSDGSKTPEELKETCQRWGNDGFGQYCHTLQNIANRRLEKSPEDIISKAEATVMRVLEYEVEFWNMSRGET
;
A
#
# COMPACT_ATOMS: atom_id res chain seq x y z
N THR A 1 15.57 36.90 52.44
CA THR A 1 14.64 35.90 51.83
C THR A 1 14.14 36.25 50.42
N GLN A 2 14.68 37.27 49.71
CA GLN A 2 14.19 37.65 48.36
C GLN A 2 15.10 37.26 47.18
N CYS A 3 16.34 36.79 47.41
CA CYS A 3 17.26 36.40 46.34
C CYS A 3 17.02 34.96 45.81
N SER A 4 16.60 34.03 46.69
CA SER A 4 16.31 32.63 46.31
C SER A 4 15.03 32.49 45.49
N GLN A 5 14.03 33.36 45.69
CA GLN A 5 12.76 33.28 44.94
C GLN A 5 12.89 33.80 43.50
N ARG A 6 13.80 34.76 43.23
CA ARG A 6 14.04 35.27 41.87
C ARG A 6 14.79 34.28 40.97
N LYS A 7 15.73 33.50 41.52
CA LYS A 7 16.44 32.45 40.76
C LYS A 7 15.54 31.29 40.37
N ASN A 8 14.63 30.86 41.25
CA ASN A 8 13.63 29.85 40.90
C ASN A 8 12.70 30.33 39.79
N LYS A 9 12.18 31.57 39.86
CA LYS A 9 11.28 32.10 38.81
C LYS A 9 11.93 32.20 37.43
N TYR A 10 13.22 32.55 37.35
CA TYR A 10 13.96 32.62 36.08
C TYR A 10 14.31 31.24 35.50
N SER A 11 14.55 30.23 36.36
CA SER A 11 14.79 28.85 35.92
C SER A 11 13.52 28.22 35.36
N THR A 12 12.38 28.42 36.01
CA THR A 12 11.09 27.87 35.56
C THR A 12 10.59 28.54 34.28
N ALA A 13 10.93 29.83 34.04
CA ALA A 13 10.58 30.52 32.81
C ALA A 13 11.39 30.03 31.61
N LYS A 14 12.71 29.79 31.77
CA LYS A 14 13.55 29.23 30.71
C LYS A 14 13.25 27.77 30.40
N GLU A 15 12.86 26.97 31.40
CA GLU A 15 12.39 25.61 31.18
C GLU A 15 11.03 25.59 30.47
N LYS A 16 10.12 26.51 30.79
CA LYS A 16 8.85 26.65 30.07
C LYS A 16 9.04 27.14 28.63
N GLU A 17 9.90 28.13 28.38
CA GLU A 17 10.24 28.54 27.01
C GLU A 17 10.98 27.45 26.23
N GLY A 18 11.79 26.63 26.87
CA GLY A 18 12.46 25.48 26.26
C GLY A 18 11.54 24.29 25.98
N VAL A 19 10.46 24.14 26.75
CA VAL A 19 9.40 23.14 26.55
C VAL A 19 8.37 23.62 25.54
N GLU A 20 7.98 24.90 25.56
CA GLU A 20 7.13 25.53 24.54
C GLU A 20 7.83 25.54 23.18
N LYS A 21 9.13 25.87 23.11
CA LYS A 21 9.90 25.74 21.85
C LYS A 21 10.15 24.29 21.41
N LYS A 22 10.10 23.31 22.32
CA LYS A 22 10.11 21.88 21.96
C LYS A 22 8.73 21.37 21.51
N MET A 23 7.64 21.98 21.96
CA MET A 23 6.28 21.67 21.52
C MET A 23 5.88 22.41 20.23
N GLU A 24 6.46 23.59 19.97
CA GLU A 24 6.31 24.29 18.68
C GLU A 24 7.12 23.64 17.54
N GLY A 25 8.02 22.70 17.88
CA GLY A 25 8.84 21.93 16.93
C GLY A 25 8.33 20.53 16.58
N CYS A 26 7.15 20.13 17.07
CA CYS A 26 6.56 18.82 16.75
C CYS A 26 5.05 18.91 16.54
N ASN A 27 4.62 19.92 15.78
CA ASN A 27 3.36 19.81 15.06
C ASN A 27 3.71 19.31 13.66
N GLU A 28 4.21 18.07 13.57
CA GLU A 28 4.27 17.37 12.29
C GLU A 28 2.83 17.37 11.77
N LYS A 29 2.57 18.23 10.79
CA LYS A 29 1.28 18.26 10.12
C LYS A 29 1.04 16.85 9.62
N MET A 30 0.11 16.14 10.26
CA MET A 30 -0.24 14.78 9.87
C MET A 30 -0.55 14.80 8.37
N LEU A 31 0.20 14.00 7.60
CA LEU A 31 0.08 13.95 6.15
C LEU A 31 -1.33 13.48 5.77
N MET A 32 -1.82 13.93 4.61
CA MET A 32 -3.22 13.73 4.19
C MET A 32 -3.62 12.26 4.21
N ILE A 33 -2.76 11.41 3.64
CA ILE A 33 -2.97 9.95 3.62
C ILE A 33 -3.09 9.39 5.04
N GLN A 34 -2.25 9.81 5.98
CA GLN A 34 -2.32 9.34 7.36
C GLN A 34 -3.65 9.73 8.03
N LYS A 35 -4.20 10.91 7.70
CA LYS A 35 -5.54 11.31 8.18
C LYS A 35 -6.61 10.35 7.68
N TRP A 36 -6.59 10.01 6.39
CA TRP A 36 -7.54 9.08 5.79
C TRP A 36 -7.43 7.68 6.37
N LEU A 37 -6.22 7.15 6.54
CA LEU A 37 -6.01 5.84 7.15
C LEU A 37 -6.51 5.80 8.61
N ASN A 38 -6.32 6.88 9.37
CA ASN A 38 -6.86 6.98 10.73
C ASN A 38 -8.39 7.07 10.74
N GLN A 39 -8.98 7.81 9.80
CA GLN A 39 -10.43 7.97 9.67
C GLN A 39 -11.11 6.66 9.24
N HIS A 40 -10.49 5.92 8.31
CA HIS A 40 -11.01 4.67 7.74
C HIS A 40 -10.28 3.44 8.28
N ASN A 41 -9.81 3.51 9.53
CA ASN A 41 -8.93 2.51 10.13
C ASN A 41 -9.52 1.09 10.13
N GLU A 42 -10.84 0.94 10.30
CA GLU A 42 -11.50 -0.38 10.28
C GLU A 42 -11.38 -1.04 8.89
N LEU A 43 -11.62 -0.28 7.83
CA LEU A 43 -11.50 -0.76 6.45
C LEU A 43 -10.04 -1.04 6.09
N TYR A 44 -9.14 -0.13 6.46
CA TYR A 44 -7.70 -0.32 6.24
C TYR A 44 -7.15 -1.56 6.98
N THR A 45 -7.56 -1.76 8.24
CA THR A 45 -7.23 -2.96 9.01
C THR A 45 -7.81 -4.21 8.36
N SER A 46 -9.03 -4.15 7.83
CA SER A 46 -9.65 -5.29 7.15
C SER A 46 -8.89 -5.67 5.87
N ALA A 47 -8.37 -4.69 5.14
CA ALA A 47 -7.58 -4.91 3.92
C ALA A 47 -6.15 -5.43 4.21
N THR A 48 -5.53 -4.99 5.30
CA THR A 48 -4.10 -5.31 5.61
C THR A 48 -3.93 -6.46 6.60
N ARG A 49 -4.94 -6.74 7.43
CA ARG A 49 -4.96 -7.83 8.42
C ARG A 49 -6.10 -8.79 8.16
N HIS A 50 -6.32 -9.08 6.89
CA HIS A 50 -7.39 -9.97 6.48
C HIS A 50 -7.17 -11.39 7.05
N PRO A 51 -8.24 -12.14 7.42
CA PRO A 51 -8.08 -13.52 7.89
C PRO A 51 -7.30 -14.46 6.95
N PHE A 52 -7.28 -14.16 5.63
CA PHE A 52 -6.43 -14.87 4.68
C PHE A 52 -4.94 -14.69 4.99
N THR A 53 -4.47 -13.44 5.07
CA THR A 53 -3.05 -13.12 5.30
C THR A 53 -2.63 -13.47 6.73
N LEU A 54 -3.53 -13.30 7.71
CA LEU A 54 -3.31 -13.78 9.08
C LEU A 54 -3.19 -15.30 9.15
N SER A 55 -3.97 -16.06 8.37
CA SER A 55 -3.81 -17.53 8.33
C SER A 55 -2.46 -17.97 7.78
N ILE A 56 -1.86 -17.18 6.87
CA ILE A 56 -0.49 -17.42 6.39
C ILE A 56 0.49 -17.22 7.54
N ARG A 57 0.42 -16.07 8.23
CA ARG A 57 1.24 -15.77 9.41
C ARG A 57 1.14 -16.84 10.48
N ASP A 58 -0.06 -17.33 10.76
CA ASP A 58 -0.29 -18.29 11.85
C ASP A 58 0.03 -19.75 11.47
N GLY A 59 0.34 -20.01 10.19
CA GLY A 59 0.62 -21.33 9.66
C GLY A 59 -0.61 -22.22 9.51
N SER A 60 -1.82 -21.63 9.54
CA SER A 60 -3.09 -22.33 9.44
C SER A 60 -3.76 -22.19 8.06
N VAL A 61 -3.10 -21.52 7.11
CA VAL A 61 -3.64 -21.29 5.76
C VAL A 61 -3.94 -22.61 5.05
N ASP A 62 -5.12 -22.69 4.44
CA ASP A 62 -5.42 -23.78 3.51
C ASP A 62 -4.66 -23.54 2.20
N LEU A 63 -3.84 -24.52 1.79
CA LEU A 63 -3.10 -24.47 0.53
C LEU A 63 -4.04 -24.34 -0.68
N SER A 64 -5.30 -24.78 -0.59
CA SER A 64 -6.29 -24.54 -1.65
C SER A 64 -6.61 -23.05 -1.81
N ALA A 65 -6.70 -22.32 -0.69
CA ALA A 65 -6.89 -20.87 -0.69
C ALA A 65 -5.67 -20.14 -1.26
N PHE A 66 -4.47 -20.57 -0.88
CA PHE A 66 -3.22 -20.03 -1.44
C PHE A 66 -3.14 -20.25 -2.96
N LYS A 67 -3.44 -21.46 -3.45
CA LYS A 67 -3.45 -21.75 -4.90
C LYS A 67 -4.49 -20.92 -5.66
N ARG A 68 -5.64 -20.67 -5.04
CA ARG A 68 -6.69 -19.81 -5.61
C ARG A 68 -6.22 -18.37 -5.71
N TRP A 69 -5.64 -17.83 -4.63
CA TRP A 69 -4.99 -16.51 -4.63
C TRP A 69 -3.94 -16.43 -5.74
N LEU A 70 -3.01 -17.39 -5.81
CA LEU A 70 -1.90 -17.40 -6.79
C LEU A 70 -2.39 -17.30 -8.23
N GLY A 71 -3.45 -18.03 -8.59
CA GLY A 71 -4.03 -17.97 -9.93
C GLY A 71 -4.75 -16.65 -10.21
N GLN A 72 -5.52 -16.13 -9.25
CA GLN A 72 -6.25 -14.87 -9.42
C GLN A 72 -5.29 -13.67 -9.45
N ASP A 73 -4.28 -13.66 -8.58
CA ASP A 73 -3.31 -12.57 -8.46
C ASP A 73 -2.40 -12.47 -9.67
N TYR A 74 -2.09 -13.60 -10.32
CA TYR A 74 -1.44 -13.56 -11.62
C TYR A 74 -2.27 -12.81 -12.69
N ILE A 75 -3.60 -12.94 -12.68
CA ILE A 75 -4.48 -12.20 -13.60
C ILE A 75 -4.46 -10.71 -13.24
N PHE A 76 -4.56 -10.39 -11.95
CA PHE A 76 -4.51 -9.03 -11.44
C PHE A 76 -3.20 -8.33 -11.81
N VAL A 77 -2.04 -8.94 -11.51
CA VAL A 77 -0.71 -8.38 -11.83
C VAL A 77 -0.57 -8.12 -13.34
N ARG A 78 -1.15 -8.97 -14.19
CA ARG A 78 -1.17 -8.74 -15.64
C ARG A 78 -1.99 -7.52 -16.06
N ALA A 79 -3.06 -7.19 -15.34
CA ALA A 79 -3.82 -5.95 -15.54
C ALA A 79 -3.16 -4.75 -14.85
N PHE A 80 -2.39 -4.99 -13.79
CA PHE A 80 -1.64 -3.97 -13.06
C PHE A 80 -0.48 -3.40 -13.88
N VAL A 81 0.24 -4.23 -14.66
CA VAL A 81 1.32 -3.78 -15.55
C VAL A 81 0.94 -2.61 -16.47
N PRO A 82 -0.14 -2.68 -17.28
CA PRO A 82 -0.54 -1.54 -18.12
C PRO A 82 -1.03 -0.32 -17.31
N PHE A 83 -1.60 -0.54 -16.12
CA PHE A 83 -1.93 0.57 -15.21
C PHE A 83 -0.68 1.32 -14.76
N VAL A 84 0.36 0.62 -14.31
CA VAL A 84 1.65 1.24 -13.92
C VAL A 84 2.34 1.90 -15.13
N ALA A 85 2.25 1.29 -16.32
CA ALA A 85 2.75 1.92 -17.55
C ALA A 85 2.00 3.24 -17.85
N SER A 86 0.70 3.31 -17.61
CA SER A 86 -0.07 4.55 -17.76
C SER A 86 0.36 5.63 -16.75
N LEU A 87 0.72 5.22 -15.52
CA LEU A 87 1.27 6.13 -14.51
C LEU A 87 2.63 6.68 -14.91
N LEU A 88 3.48 5.89 -15.56
CA LEU A 88 4.75 6.38 -16.07
C LEU A 88 4.55 7.50 -17.10
N LEU A 89 3.55 7.35 -17.98
CA LEU A 89 3.17 8.38 -18.94
C LEU A 89 2.57 9.63 -18.28
N LYS A 90 1.77 9.46 -17.22
CA LYS A 90 1.21 10.57 -16.43
C LYS A 90 2.30 11.29 -15.65
N ALA A 91 3.21 10.57 -15.00
CA ALA A 91 4.36 11.13 -14.30
C ALA A 91 5.21 12.00 -15.23
N TRP A 92 5.53 11.51 -16.42
CA TRP A 92 6.26 12.29 -17.42
C TRP A 92 5.55 13.59 -17.86
N LYS A 93 4.21 13.62 -17.88
CA LYS A 93 3.43 14.78 -18.35
C LYS A 93 3.02 15.76 -17.27
N GLU A 94 2.73 15.25 -16.07
CA GLU A 94 1.98 15.96 -15.02
C GLU A 94 2.75 16.09 -13.71
N SER A 95 3.87 15.37 -13.54
CA SER A 95 4.68 15.46 -12.33
C SER A 95 5.31 16.84 -12.17
N ASP A 96 5.49 17.23 -10.92
CA ASP A 96 6.21 18.42 -10.47
C ASP A 96 7.65 18.09 -10.01
N ASP A 97 8.06 16.82 -10.12
CA ASP A 97 9.36 16.28 -9.75
C ASP A 97 9.75 15.16 -10.72
N ASP A 98 10.86 15.32 -11.44
CA ASP A 98 11.31 14.37 -12.45
C ASP A 98 11.66 12.99 -11.86
N SER A 99 11.98 12.93 -10.56
CA SER A 99 12.31 11.67 -9.88
C SER A 99 11.12 10.70 -9.78
N ASP A 100 9.89 11.20 -9.91
CA ASP A 100 8.70 10.35 -9.94
C ASP A 100 8.77 9.33 -11.09
N ILE A 101 9.30 9.73 -12.25
CA ILE A 101 9.45 8.85 -13.43
C ILE A 101 10.33 7.65 -13.06
N GLU A 102 11.41 7.88 -12.34
CA GLU A 102 12.40 6.86 -11.96
C GLU A 102 11.79 5.89 -10.93
N VAL A 103 11.00 6.40 -9.99
CA VAL A 103 10.30 5.59 -8.99
C VAL A 103 9.24 4.69 -9.65
N ILE A 104 8.42 5.23 -10.56
CA ILE A 104 7.41 4.43 -11.26
C ILE A 104 8.06 3.42 -12.22
N LEU A 105 9.14 3.81 -12.91
CA LEU A 105 9.91 2.92 -13.77
C LEU A 105 10.52 1.75 -12.99
N GLY A 106 11.05 2.01 -11.79
CA GLY A 106 11.57 0.98 -10.88
C GLY A 106 10.51 -0.06 -10.50
N GLY A 107 9.30 0.38 -10.18
CA GLY A 107 8.17 -0.52 -9.91
C GLY A 107 7.81 -1.38 -11.14
N MET A 108 7.72 -0.76 -12.31
CA MET A 108 7.43 -1.48 -13.56
C MET A 108 8.51 -2.54 -13.90
N ALA A 109 9.79 -2.25 -13.62
CA ALA A 109 10.85 -3.23 -13.78
C ALA A 109 10.68 -4.42 -12.82
N ALA A 110 10.33 -4.16 -11.56
CA ALA A 110 10.07 -5.21 -10.56
C ALA A 110 8.88 -6.11 -10.95
N LEU A 111 7.86 -5.56 -11.62
CA LEU A 111 6.71 -6.35 -12.11
C LEU A 111 7.10 -7.41 -13.15
N ASN A 112 8.17 -7.20 -13.94
CA ASN A 112 8.67 -8.23 -14.86
C ASN A 112 9.22 -9.45 -14.10
N ASP A 113 9.96 -9.21 -13.02
CA ASP A 113 10.47 -10.26 -12.16
C ASP A 113 9.32 -10.95 -11.40
N GLU A 114 8.26 -10.21 -11.10
CA GLU A 114 7.04 -10.71 -10.47
C GLU A 114 6.25 -11.65 -11.35
N VAL A 115 5.98 -11.26 -12.59
CA VAL A 115 5.35 -12.15 -13.58
C VAL A 115 6.16 -13.43 -13.76
N SER A 116 7.49 -13.33 -13.72
CA SER A 116 8.39 -14.50 -13.78
C SER A 116 8.30 -15.39 -12.53
N TRP A 117 8.17 -14.78 -11.36
CA TRP A 117 7.96 -15.47 -10.09
C TRP A 117 6.62 -16.21 -10.05
N PHE A 118 5.51 -15.57 -10.44
CA PHE A 118 4.19 -16.21 -10.50
C PHE A 118 4.18 -17.46 -11.39
N LYS A 119 4.87 -17.44 -12.54
CA LYS A 119 4.99 -18.60 -13.42
C LYS A 119 5.73 -19.78 -12.76
N ARG A 120 6.78 -19.50 -11.99
CA ARG A 120 7.55 -20.52 -11.26
C ARG A 120 6.72 -21.09 -10.12
N GLU A 121 6.10 -20.24 -9.31
CA GLU A 121 5.25 -20.69 -8.19
C GLU A 121 4.05 -21.48 -8.70
N ALA A 122 3.39 -21.03 -9.77
CA ALA A 122 2.27 -21.78 -10.35
C ALA A 122 2.70 -23.18 -10.80
N SER A 123 3.90 -23.32 -11.37
CA SER A 123 4.46 -24.62 -11.74
C SER A 123 4.72 -25.50 -10.51
N LYS A 124 5.36 -24.95 -9.47
CA LYS A 124 5.61 -25.62 -8.18
C LYS A 124 4.33 -26.13 -7.52
N TRP A 125 3.27 -25.32 -7.57
CA TRP A 125 1.98 -25.62 -6.91
C TRP A 125 0.97 -26.36 -7.79
N SER A 126 1.34 -26.69 -9.03
CA SER A 126 0.46 -27.29 -10.04
C SER A 126 -0.81 -26.46 -10.31
N VAL A 127 -0.66 -25.14 -10.34
CA VAL A 127 -1.72 -24.18 -10.70
C VAL A 127 -1.61 -23.85 -12.19
N SER A 128 -2.70 -24.04 -12.93
CA SER A 128 -2.73 -23.71 -14.36
C SER A 128 -3.15 -22.25 -14.57
N LEU A 129 -2.17 -21.39 -14.84
CA LEU A 129 -2.41 -19.96 -15.07
C LEU A 129 -3.25 -19.68 -16.33
N SER A 130 -3.16 -20.52 -17.37
CA SER A 130 -3.91 -20.34 -18.61
C SER A 130 -5.37 -20.76 -18.52
N SER A 131 -5.71 -21.66 -17.59
CA SER A 131 -7.09 -22.14 -17.38
C SER A 131 -7.72 -21.55 -16.12
N THR A 132 -7.05 -20.64 -15.41
CA THR A 132 -7.64 -19.96 -14.26
C THR A 132 -8.73 -19.02 -14.76
N VAL A 133 -9.96 -19.25 -14.32
CA VAL A 133 -11.11 -18.39 -14.65
C VAL A 133 -11.09 -17.20 -13.68
N PRO A 134 -11.05 -15.95 -14.17
CA PRO A 134 -11.09 -14.79 -13.30
C PRO A 134 -12.44 -14.71 -12.58
N GLN A 135 -12.41 -14.53 -11.26
CA GLN A 135 -13.63 -14.34 -10.48
C GLN A 135 -14.19 -12.93 -10.68
N LYS A 136 -15.48 -12.75 -10.34
CA LYS A 136 -16.18 -11.48 -10.50
C LYS A 136 -15.41 -10.32 -9.85
N THR A 137 -14.98 -10.48 -8.61
CA THR A 137 -14.21 -9.46 -7.87
C THR A 137 -12.93 -9.07 -8.61
N ASN A 138 -12.17 -10.05 -9.12
CA ASN A 138 -10.95 -9.81 -9.86
C ASN A 138 -11.22 -9.04 -11.17
N LEU A 139 -12.27 -9.42 -11.92
CA LEU A 139 -12.68 -8.69 -13.12
C LEU A 139 -13.08 -7.25 -12.82
N GLU A 140 -13.82 -7.03 -11.73
CA GLU A 140 -14.23 -5.70 -11.30
C GLU A 140 -13.04 -4.85 -10.86
N TYR A 141 -12.06 -5.45 -10.19
CA TYR A 141 -10.83 -4.76 -9.81
C TYR A 141 -9.97 -4.41 -11.03
N CYS A 142 -9.80 -5.34 -11.98
CA CYS A 142 -9.12 -5.06 -13.24
C CYS A 142 -9.79 -3.92 -14.03
N ARG A 143 -11.12 -3.90 -14.11
CA ARG A 143 -11.88 -2.79 -14.74
C ARG A 143 -11.70 -1.47 -14.00
N PHE A 144 -11.59 -1.51 -12.68
CA PHE A 144 -11.29 -0.32 -11.90
C PHE A 144 -9.89 0.22 -12.24
N LEU A 145 -8.87 -0.64 -12.35
CA LEU A 145 -7.54 -0.24 -12.83
C LEU A 145 -7.61 0.39 -14.22
N GLU A 146 -8.33 -0.24 -15.16
CA GLU A 146 -8.56 0.31 -16.51
C GLU A 146 -9.21 1.70 -16.46
N SER A 147 -10.16 1.92 -15.55
CA SER A 147 -10.81 3.23 -15.40
C SER A 147 -9.84 4.31 -14.92
N LEU A 148 -8.84 3.96 -14.10
CA LEU A 148 -7.81 4.89 -13.62
C LEU A 148 -6.77 5.24 -14.70
N MET A 149 -6.70 4.45 -15.77
CA MET A 149 -5.79 4.71 -16.91
C MET A 149 -6.32 5.81 -17.85
N SER A 150 -7.56 6.25 -17.67
CA SER A 150 -8.17 7.29 -18.51
C SER A 150 -7.33 8.58 -18.49
N PRO A 151 -7.14 9.24 -19.65
CA PRO A 151 -6.45 10.53 -19.72
C PRO A 151 -7.07 11.61 -18.84
N GLU A 152 -8.37 11.53 -18.56
CA GLU A 152 -9.14 12.46 -17.74
C GLU A 152 -8.91 12.29 -16.23
N VAL A 153 -8.32 11.16 -15.79
CA VAL A 153 -7.98 10.93 -14.39
C VAL A 153 -6.68 11.66 -14.05
N ASP A 154 -6.72 12.57 -13.07
CA ASP A 154 -5.54 13.31 -12.61
C ASP A 154 -4.44 12.38 -12.10
N TYR A 155 -3.17 12.68 -12.41
CA TYR A 155 -2.03 11.92 -11.93
C TYR A 155 -2.04 11.71 -10.41
N THR A 156 -2.49 12.69 -9.64
CA THR A 156 -2.59 12.61 -8.17
C THR A 156 -3.52 11.50 -7.72
N ILE A 157 -4.68 11.35 -8.37
CA ILE A 157 -5.65 10.29 -8.04
C ILE A 157 -5.03 8.93 -8.35
N ALA A 158 -4.43 8.80 -9.54
CA ALA A 158 -3.88 7.53 -10.02
C ALA A 158 -2.66 7.09 -9.19
N VAL A 159 -1.74 8.00 -8.85
CA VAL A 159 -0.55 7.67 -8.03
C VAL A 159 -0.92 7.37 -6.57
N THR A 160 -1.98 8.01 -6.05
CA THR A 160 -2.51 7.68 -4.72
C THR A 160 -3.14 6.29 -4.70
N ALA A 161 -3.88 5.91 -5.76
CA ALA A 161 -4.40 4.55 -5.92
C ALA A 161 -3.26 3.52 -5.98
N PHE A 162 -2.21 3.81 -6.76
CA PHE A 162 -1.04 2.95 -6.89
C PHE A 162 -0.34 2.73 -5.56
N TRP A 163 -0.08 3.81 -4.81
CA TRP A 163 0.46 3.70 -3.45
C TRP A 163 -0.41 2.81 -2.56
N ALA A 164 -1.74 2.97 -2.59
CA ALA A 164 -2.64 2.21 -1.72
C ALA A 164 -2.60 0.70 -2.02
N ILE A 165 -2.53 0.32 -3.30
CA ILE A 165 -2.43 -1.09 -3.72
C ILE A 165 -1.13 -1.71 -3.19
N GLU A 166 0.01 -1.07 -3.46
CA GLU A 166 1.33 -1.55 -3.04
C GLU A 166 1.44 -1.61 -1.50
N ALA A 167 0.93 -0.60 -0.80
CA ALA A 167 0.96 -0.52 0.66
C ALA A 167 0.13 -1.61 1.33
N VAL A 168 -1.03 -1.99 0.76
CA VAL A 168 -1.84 -3.09 1.32
C VAL A 168 -1.08 -4.41 1.26
N TYR A 169 -0.41 -4.71 0.14
CA TYR A 169 0.42 -5.91 0.02
C TYR A 169 1.60 -5.88 0.97
N GLN A 170 2.27 -4.72 1.08
CA GLN A 170 3.42 -4.56 1.97
C GLN A 170 3.07 -4.83 3.43
N GLU A 171 2.03 -4.18 3.96
CA GLU A 171 1.59 -4.34 5.35
C GLU A 171 1.12 -5.77 5.62
N SER A 172 0.35 -6.34 4.68
CA SER A 172 -0.17 -7.71 4.78
C SER A 172 0.96 -8.74 4.93
N TYR A 173 2.00 -8.64 4.11
CA TYR A 173 3.09 -9.62 4.10
C TYR A 173 4.22 -9.30 5.10
N ALA A 174 4.41 -8.03 5.49
CA ALA A 174 5.31 -7.67 6.58
C ALA A 174 4.87 -8.33 7.90
N HIS A 175 3.56 -8.43 8.14
CA HIS A 175 3.02 -9.17 9.28
C HIS A 175 3.41 -10.66 9.26
N CYS A 176 3.51 -11.29 8.09
CA CYS A 176 3.95 -12.68 7.95
C CYS A 176 5.44 -12.89 8.27
N LEU A 177 6.24 -11.82 8.31
CA LEU A 177 7.67 -11.87 8.64
C LEU A 177 7.99 -11.36 10.05
N SER A 178 7.03 -10.72 10.72
CA SER A 178 7.22 -10.19 12.07
C SER A 178 7.44 -11.28 13.14
N ASP A 179 7.97 -10.85 14.28
CA ASP A 179 8.24 -11.73 15.42
C ASP A 179 7.00 -12.56 15.84
N GLY A 180 7.25 -13.83 16.16
CA GLY A 180 6.20 -14.78 16.54
C GLY A 180 5.41 -15.36 15.36
N SER A 181 5.75 -15.02 14.12
CA SER A 181 5.17 -15.64 12.92
C SER A 181 5.48 -17.14 12.85
N LYS A 182 4.49 -17.90 12.38
CA LYS A 182 4.54 -19.35 12.10
C LYS A 182 4.34 -19.63 10.61
N THR A 183 4.66 -18.67 9.75
CA THR A 183 4.56 -18.81 8.29
C THR A 183 5.20 -20.12 7.82
N PRO A 184 4.47 -20.96 7.07
CA PRO A 184 5.00 -22.22 6.53
C PRO A 184 6.23 -21.96 5.66
N GLU A 185 7.22 -22.85 5.73
CA GLU A 185 8.51 -22.67 5.03
C GLU A 185 8.31 -22.46 3.52
N GLU A 186 7.39 -23.22 2.94
CA GLU A 186 7.01 -23.17 1.53
C GLU A 186 6.43 -21.82 1.05
N LEU A 187 5.94 -20.99 1.99
CA LEU A 187 5.32 -19.67 1.74
C LEU A 187 6.20 -18.50 2.21
N LYS A 188 7.37 -18.77 2.81
CA LYS A 188 8.28 -17.70 3.25
C LYS A 188 8.78 -16.85 2.09
N GLU A 189 9.07 -17.45 0.94
CA GLU A 189 9.49 -16.70 -0.26
C GLU A 189 8.41 -15.72 -0.70
N THR A 190 7.14 -16.15 -0.72
CA THR A 190 5.98 -15.28 -0.99
C THR A 190 5.96 -14.10 -0.02
N CYS A 191 6.10 -14.36 1.28
CA CYS A 191 6.08 -13.30 2.28
C CYS A 191 7.27 -12.36 2.16
N GLN A 192 8.46 -12.87 1.83
CA GLN A 192 9.65 -12.06 1.59
C GLN A 192 9.51 -11.14 0.38
N ARG A 193 8.70 -11.49 -0.62
CA ARG A 193 8.54 -10.69 -1.83
C ARG A 193 7.97 -9.30 -1.54
N TRP A 194 6.91 -9.23 -0.74
CA TRP A 194 6.22 -7.98 -0.41
C TRP A 194 6.43 -7.53 1.05
N GLY A 195 6.88 -8.41 1.94
CA GLY A 195 7.11 -8.08 3.35
C GLY A 195 8.51 -7.55 3.68
N ASN A 196 9.44 -7.51 2.72
CA ASN A 196 10.82 -7.08 2.98
C ASN A 196 10.95 -5.55 3.09
N ASP A 197 12.00 -5.10 3.77
CA ASP A 197 12.30 -3.68 4.01
C ASP A 197 12.47 -2.87 2.72
N GLY A 198 13.01 -3.48 1.66
CA GLY A 198 13.21 -2.82 0.37
C GLY A 198 11.87 -2.44 -0.29
N PHE A 199 10.90 -3.35 -0.26
CA PHE A 199 9.54 -3.06 -0.74
C PHE A 199 8.79 -2.10 0.20
N GLY A 200 9.04 -2.18 1.52
CA GLY A 200 8.60 -1.18 2.50
C GLY A 200 9.07 0.24 2.15
N GLN A 201 10.36 0.39 1.87
CA GLN A 201 10.93 1.67 1.47
C GLN A 201 10.38 2.16 0.13
N TYR A 202 10.12 1.25 -0.82
CA TYR A 202 9.46 1.59 -2.09
C TYR A 202 8.05 2.16 -1.87
N CYS A 203 7.23 1.47 -1.06
CA CYS A 203 5.89 1.93 -0.71
C CYS A 203 5.91 3.29 0.00
N HIS A 204 6.88 3.52 0.90
CA HIS A 204 7.06 4.81 1.56
C HIS A 204 7.43 5.92 0.57
N THR A 205 8.28 5.64 -0.42
CA THR A 205 8.59 6.60 -1.50
C THR A 205 7.34 6.94 -2.32
N LEU A 206 6.51 5.96 -2.68
CA LEU A 206 5.22 6.21 -3.34
C LEU A 206 4.26 7.04 -2.48
N GLN A 207 4.23 6.79 -1.17
CA GLN A 207 3.43 7.57 -0.22
C GLN A 207 3.85 9.04 -0.20
N ASN A 208 5.16 9.30 -0.27
CA ASN A 208 5.71 10.65 -0.29
C ASN A 208 5.34 11.39 -1.59
N ILE A 209 5.40 10.70 -2.74
CA ILE A 209 4.92 11.26 -4.02
C ILE A 209 3.44 11.62 -3.91
N ALA A 210 2.60 10.68 -3.46
CA ALA A 210 1.16 10.91 -3.34
C ALA A 210 0.83 12.07 -2.38
N ASN A 211 1.45 12.13 -1.19
CA ASN A 211 1.25 13.25 -0.27
C ASN A 211 1.71 14.59 -0.86
N ARG A 212 2.88 14.64 -1.51
CA ARG A 212 3.40 15.86 -2.16
C ARG A 212 2.42 16.38 -3.23
N ARG A 213 1.85 15.48 -4.04
CA ARG A 213 0.85 15.82 -5.05
C ARG A 213 -0.45 16.32 -4.40
N LEU A 214 -0.96 15.58 -3.41
CA LEU A 214 -2.18 15.89 -2.67
C LEU A 214 -2.13 17.27 -1.99
N GLU A 215 -0.99 17.68 -1.45
CA GLU A 215 -0.81 19.00 -0.84
C GLU A 215 -1.01 20.17 -1.82
N LYS A 216 -0.79 19.94 -3.11
CA LYS A 216 -0.89 20.94 -4.18
C LYS A 216 -2.19 20.83 -4.98
N SER A 217 -3.00 19.81 -4.72
CA SER A 217 -4.22 19.53 -5.46
C SER A 217 -5.41 20.37 -4.97
N PRO A 218 -6.36 20.71 -5.86
CA PRO A 218 -7.63 21.29 -5.45
C PRO A 218 -8.48 20.27 -4.68
N GLU A 219 -9.44 20.77 -3.89
CA GLU A 219 -10.24 19.97 -2.97
C GLU A 219 -11.08 18.88 -3.66
N ASP A 220 -11.50 19.09 -4.91
CA ASP A 220 -12.23 18.07 -5.68
C ASP A 220 -11.33 16.88 -6.05
N ILE A 221 -10.05 17.11 -6.37
CA ILE A 221 -9.07 16.07 -6.64
C ILE A 221 -8.70 15.32 -5.36
N ILE A 222 -8.53 16.04 -4.24
CA ILE A 222 -8.29 15.45 -2.92
C ILE A 222 -9.45 14.52 -2.53
N SER A 223 -10.69 14.99 -2.69
CA SER A 223 -11.89 14.20 -2.36
C SER A 223 -12.02 12.96 -3.25
N LYS A 224 -11.71 13.07 -4.54
CA LYS A 224 -11.69 11.93 -5.47
C LYS A 224 -10.59 10.93 -5.10
N ALA A 225 -9.39 11.41 -4.76
CA ALA A 225 -8.29 10.56 -4.34
C ALA A 225 -8.61 9.79 -3.05
N GLU A 226 -9.25 10.41 -2.06
CA GLU A 226 -9.72 9.71 -0.86
C GLU A 226 -10.72 8.60 -1.21
N ALA A 227 -11.74 8.92 -2.03
CA ALA A 227 -12.72 7.94 -2.47
C ALA A 227 -12.08 6.78 -3.26
N THR A 228 -11.07 7.08 -4.07
CA THR A 228 -10.29 6.07 -4.80
C THR A 228 -9.50 5.17 -3.85
N VAL A 229 -8.88 5.71 -2.79
CA VAL A 229 -8.21 4.90 -1.76
C VAL A 229 -9.19 3.99 -1.04
N MET A 230 -10.35 4.52 -0.62
CA MET A 230 -11.39 3.68 -0.01
C MET A 230 -11.81 2.55 -0.94
N ARG A 231 -11.97 2.85 -2.23
CA ARG A 231 -12.36 1.87 -3.24
C ARG A 231 -11.29 0.79 -3.43
N VAL A 232 -10.00 1.15 -3.41
CA VAL A 232 -8.89 0.19 -3.38
C VAL A 232 -9.03 -0.74 -2.18
N LEU A 233 -9.19 -0.18 -0.97
CA LEU A 233 -9.30 -1.00 0.25
C LEU A 233 -10.49 -1.96 0.23
N GLU A 234 -11.64 -1.53 -0.30
CA GLU A 234 -12.80 -2.39 -0.52
C GLU A 234 -12.48 -3.55 -1.48
N TYR A 235 -11.83 -3.25 -2.61
CA TYR A 235 -11.43 -4.27 -3.56
C TYR A 235 -10.42 -5.26 -2.96
N GLU A 236 -9.45 -4.79 -2.17
CA GLU A 236 -8.48 -5.64 -1.48
C GLU A 236 -9.17 -6.61 -0.52
N VAL A 237 -10.12 -6.13 0.31
CA VAL A 237 -10.91 -7.00 1.20
C VAL A 237 -11.62 -8.09 0.41
N GLU A 238 -12.31 -7.71 -0.67
CA GLU A 238 -13.04 -8.68 -1.51
C GLU A 238 -12.10 -9.64 -2.25
N PHE A 239 -10.91 -9.17 -2.63
CA PHE A 239 -9.87 -9.99 -3.25
C PHE A 239 -9.34 -11.05 -2.27
N TRP A 240 -9.16 -10.68 -1.00
CA TRP A 240 -8.80 -11.65 0.02
C TRP A 240 -9.95 -12.61 0.36
N ASN A 241 -11.20 -12.14 0.36
CA ASN A 241 -12.39 -12.99 0.54
C ASN A 241 -12.47 -14.06 -0.55
N MET A 242 -12.29 -13.69 -1.82
CA MET A 242 -12.36 -14.65 -2.93
C MET A 242 -11.29 -15.75 -2.81
N SER A 243 -10.17 -15.46 -2.16
CA SER A 243 -9.08 -16.41 -1.93
C SER A 243 -9.47 -17.49 -0.92
N ARG A 244 -10.25 -17.15 0.11
CA ARG A 244 -10.73 -18.10 1.14
C ARG A 244 -11.78 -19.08 0.59
N GLY A 245 -12.46 -18.75 -0.50
CA GLY A 245 -13.55 -19.53 -1.08
C GLY A 245 -14.89 -19.21 -0.43
N GLU A 246 -15.99 -19.66 -1.05
CA GLU A 246 -17.33 -19.55 -0.45
C GLU A 246 -17.36 -20.34 0.87
N THR A 247 -17.86 -19.70 1.92
CA THR A 247 -18.14 -20.37 3.22
C THR A 247 -19.53 -20.99 3.20
#